data_AF-A0A376FI56-F1
#
_entry.id   AF-A0A376FI56-F1
#
_cell.length_a   1.000
_cell.length_b   1.000
_cell.length_c   1.000
_cell.angle_alpha   90.00
_cell.angle_beta   90.00
_cell.angle_gamma   90.00
#
_symmetry.space_group_name_H-M   'P 1'
#
loop_
_entity.id
_entity.type
_entity.pdbx_description
1 polymer ?
#
loop_
_entity_poly.entity_id
_entity_poly.type
_entity_poly.pdbx_seq_one_letter_code
_entity_poly.pdbx_strand_id
1 'polypeptide(L)'
;MAVQVIAYEVRMAWLATQEKSVEQKEETAYPLVDDLERFYGHLEQTLLSTGFIREGHPGQVMNKLRRMFTRARPESQELNILRGILASIEQKNKE
;
A
#
# COMPACT_ATOMS: atom_id res chain seq x y z
N MET A 1 4.92 -14.94 39.53
CA MET A 1 4.13 -14.81 38.29
C MET A 1 2.96 -13.83 38.45
N ALA A 2 2.14 -13.90 39.52
CA ALA A 2 1.00 -12.99 39.71
C ALA A 2 1.37 -11.49 39.69
N VAL A 3 2.47 -11.11 40.34
CA VAL A 3 2.94 -9.70 40.36
C VAL A 3 3.24 -9.16 38.95
N GLN A 4 3.82 -9.97 38.08
CA GLN A 4 4.14 -9.58 36.71
C GLN A 4 2.87 -9.35 35.87
N VAL A 5 1.88 -10.21 36.03
CA VAL A 5 0.58 -10.08 35.33
C VAL A 5 -0.12 -8.80 35.77
N ILE A 6 -0.19 -8.54 37.07
CA ILE A 6 -0.81 -7.31 37.58
C ILE A 6 -0.03 -6.06 37.14
N ALA A 7 1.31 -6.08 37.20
CA ALA A 7 2.13 -4.96 36.74
C ALA A 7 1.97 -4.70 35.24
N TYR A 8 1.83 -5.75 34.43
CA TYR A 8 1.59 -5.65 32.99
C TYR A 8 0.23 -5.02 32.69
N GLU A 9 -0.85 -5.51 33.30
CA GLU A 9 -2.21 -4.97 33.09
C GLU A 9 -2.30 -3.50 33.52
N VAL A 10 -1.69 -3.14 34.65
CA VAL A 10 -1.63 -1.74 35.12
C VAL A 10 -0.87 -0.85 34.13
N ARG A 11 0.26 -1.33 33.60
CA ARG A 11 1.04 -0.59 32.59
C ARG A 11 0.24 -0.43 31.29
N MET A 12 -0.45 -1.47 30.84
CA MET A 12 -1.25 -1.42 29.62
C MET A 12 -2.43 -0.45 29.76
N ALA A 13 -3.12 -0.45 30.91
CA ALA A 13 -4.19 0.50 31.19
C ALA A 13 -3.68 1.96 31.25
N TRP A 14 -2.51 2.19 31.83
CA TRP A 14 -1.87 3.50 31.85
C TRP A 14 -1.46 3.97 30.44
N LEU A 15 -0.84 3.10 29.63
CA LEU A 15 -0.48 3.41 28.25
C LEU A 15 -1.69 3.72 27.37
N ALA A 16 -2.80 2.97 27.50
CA ALA A 16 -4.04 3.24 26.77
C ALA A 16 -4.67 4.60 27.13
N THR A 17 -4.40 5.10 28.34
CA THR A 17 -4.83 6.43 28.77
C THR A 17 -3.93 7.53 28.18
N GLN A 18 -2.63 7.24 28.00
CA GLN A 18 -1.67 8.13 27.35
C GLN A 18 -1.87 8.19 25.83
N GLU A 19 -2.19 7.08 25.16
CA GLU A 19 -2.43 7.04 23.71
C GLU A 19 -3.65 7.89 23.29
N LYS A 20 -4.63 8.09 24.18
CA LYS A 20 -5.74 9.03 23.91
C LYS A 20 -5.31 10.50 23.83
N SER A 21 -4.13 10.85 24.33
CA SER A 21 -3.57 12.21 24.31
C SER A 21 -2.58 12.45 23.16
N VAL A 22 -2.13 11.39 22.49
CA VAL A 22 -1.41 11.52 21.23
C VAL A 22 -2.47 11.65 20.15
N GLU A 23 -2.67 12.89 19.72
CA GLU A 23 -3.37 13.36 18.54
C GLU A 23 -3.88 12.24 17.64
N GLN A 24 -5.18 12.30 17.29
CA GLN A 24 -5.71 11.74 16.05
C GLN A 24 -4.62 11.86 15.02
N LYS A 25 -3.96 10.74 14.73
CA LYS A 25 -2.88 10.67 13.76
C LYS A 25 -3.46 11.35 12.54
N GLU A 26 -3.01 12.57 12.28
CA GLU A 26 -3.59 13.41 11.25
C GLU A 26 -3.77 12.49 10.07
N GLU A 27 -5.00 12.39 9.58
CA GLU A 27 -5.26 11.82 8.27
C GLU A 27 -4.37 12.65 7.35
N THR A 28 -3.14 12.19 7.14
CA THR A 28 -2.14 12.87 6.32
C THR A 28 -2.83 13.03 5.00
N ALA A 29 -3.28 14.27 4.75
CA ALA A 29 -4.36 14.59 3.85
C ALA A 29 -4.08 13.92 2.51
N TYR A 30 -4.78 12.82 2.21
CA TYR A 30 -4.38 11.79 1.25
C TYR A 30 -4.06 12.41 -0.14
N PRO A 31 -2.80 12.81 -0.44
CA PRO A 31 -2.43 13.33 -1.75
C PRO A 31 -2.00 12.16 -2.64
N LEU A 32 -2.15 10.93 -2.13
CA LEU A 32 -1.70 9.68 -2.69
C LEU A 32 -2.71 9.07 -3.67
N VAL A 33 -3.96 9.54 -3.73
CA VAL A 33 -4.98 8.92 -4.61
C VAL A 33 -4.52 9.04 -6.06
N ASP A 34 -4.18 10.25 -6.49
CA ASP A 34 -3.76 10.53 -7.85
C ASP A 34 -2.47 9.78 -8.22
N ASP A 35 -1.52 9.71 -7.28
CA ASP A 35 -0.28 8.97 -7.46
C ASP A 35 -0.49 7.45 -7.53
N LEU A 36 -1.44 6.91 -6.75
CA LEU A 36 -1.87 5.51 -6.83
C LEU A 36 -2.54 5.23 -8.17
N GLU A 37 -3.42 6.12 -8.63
CA GLU A 37 -4.13 5.95 -9.90
C GLU A 37 -3.17 5.94 -11.08
N ARG A 38 -2.19 6.86 -11.09
CA ARG A 38 -1.11 6.87 -12.09
C ARG A 38 -0.29 5.60 -12.05
N PHE A 39 0.03 5.09 -10.86
CA PHE A 39 0.69 3.80 -10.70
C PHE A 39 -0.16 2.64 -11.26
N TYR A 40 -1.46 2.61 -10.99
CA TYR A 40 -2.34 1.56 -11.52
C TYR A 40 -2.46 1.59 -13.05
N GLY A 41 -2.51 2.78 -13.64
CA GLY A 41 -2.51 2.92 -15.10
C GLY A 41 -1.21 2.39 -15.72
N HIS A 42 -0.06 2.72 -15.13
CA HIS A 42 1.23 2.20 -15.58
C HIS A 42 1.32 0.68 -15.43
N LEU A 43 0.91 0.15 -14.27
CA LEU A 43 0.89 -1.28 -13.98
C LEU A 43 0.03 -2.04 -15.01
N GLU A 44 -1.14 -1.54 -15.34
CA GLU A 44 -2.02 -2.16 -16.33
C GLU A 44 -1.38 -2.23 -17.72
N GLN A 45 -0.75 -1.13 -18.17
CA GLN A 45 -0.03 -1.08 -19.44
C GLN A 45 1.14 -2.06 -19.48
N THR A 46 1.93 -2.13 -18.41
CA THR A 46 3.05 -3.08 -18.31
C THR A 46 2.57 -4.54 -18.28
N LEU A 47 1.46 -4.84 -17.60
CA LEU A 47 0.90 -6.19 -17.55
C LEU A 47 0.27 -6.60 -18.89
N LEU A 48 -0.28 -5.65 -19.66
CA LEU A 48 -0.74 -5.88 -21.02
C LEU A 48 0.44 -6.14 -21.96
N SER A 49 1.49 -5.33 -21.89
CA SER A 49 2.66 -5.47 -22.77
C SER A 49 3.46 -6.76 -22.52
N THR A 50 3.52 -7.23 -21.28
CA THR A 50 4.11 -8.53 -20.93
C THR A 50 3.21 -9.73 -21.27
N GLY A 51 1.96 -9.49 -21.66
CA GLY A 51 0.98 -10.55 -21.94
C GLY A 51 0.44 -11.26 -20.69
N PHE A 52 0.71 -10.74 -19.49
CA PHE A 52 0.21 -11.31 -18.23
C PHE A 52 -1.31 -11.17 -18.12
N ILE A 53 -1.86 -10.04 -18.56
CA ILE A 53 -3.30 -9.83 -18.73
C ILE A 53 -3.63 -9.72 -20.22
N ARG A 54 -4.82 -10.19 -20.60
CA ARG A 54 -5.36 -10.08 -21.95
C ARG A 54 -6.56 -9.14 -21.93
N GLU A 55 -6.70 -8.28 -22.93
CA GLU A 55 -7.81 -7.30 -23.03
C GLU A 55 -9.20 -7.95 -22.91
N GLY A 56 -9.35 -9.21 -23.37
CA GLY A 56 -10.61 -9.94 -23.28
C GLY A 56 -10.93 -10.58 -21.92
N HIS A 57 -10.06 -10.46 -20.91
CA HIS A 57 -10.35 -11.00 -19.58
C HIS A 57 -10.88 -9.90 -18.66
N PRO A 58 -12.03 -10.11 -17.99
CA PRO A 58 -12.59 -9.12 -17.08
C PRO A 58 -11.53 -8.80 -16.02
N GLY A 59 -11.35 -7.51 -15.71
CA GLY A 59 -10.30 -6.92 -14.87
C GLY A 59 -10.22 -7.40 -13.41
N GLN A 60 -10.53 -8.66 -13.12
CA GLN A 60 -10.40 -9.33 -11.84
C GLN A 60 -8.98 -9.27 -11.30
N VAL A 61 -7.97 -9.39 -12.17
CA VAL A 61 -6.56 -9.28 -11.78
C VAL A 61 -6.26 -7.86 -11.31
N MET A 62 -6.60 -6.84 -12.11
CA MET A 62 -6.43 -5.43 -11.74
C MET A 62 -7.23 -5.07 -10.48
N ASN A 63 -8.45 -5.58 -10.32
CA ASN A 63 -9.25 -5.36 -9.11
C ASN A 63 -8.63 -6.00 -7.86
N LYS A 64 -7.99 -7.18 -7.99
CA LYS A 64 -7.25 -7.80 -6.88
C LYS A 64 -5.98 -6.99 -6.55
N LEU A 65 -5.23 -6.55 -7.55
CA LEU A 65 -4.02 -5.74 -7.36
C LEU A 65 -4.34 -4.39 -6.73
N ARG A 66 -5.38 -3.69 -7.22
CA ARG A 66 -5.87 -2.44 -6.63
C ARG A 66 -6.19 -2.64 -5.15
N ARG A 67 -7.02 -3.62 -4.80
CA ARG A 67 -7.34 -3.93 -3.38
C ARG A 67 -6.11 -4.25 -2.55
N MET A 68 -5.13 -4.97 -3.10
CA MET A 68 -3.90 -5.32 -2.39
C MET A 68 -3.08 -4.06 -2.04
N PHE A 69 -2.83 -3.20 -3.03
CA PHE A 69 -2.03 -1.99 -2.83
C PHE A 69 -2.77 -0.91 -2.03
N THR A 70 -4.08 -0.74 -2.22
CA THR A 70 -4.87 0.19 -1.38
C THR A 70 -4.85 -0.23 0.08
N ARG A 71 -4.88 -1.54 0.38
CA ARG A 71 -4.76 -2.05 1.75
C ARG A 71 -3.34 -1.88 2.32
N ALA A 72 -2.32 -2.05 1.48
CA ALA A 72 -0.92 -1.86 1.91
C ALA A 72 -0.60 -0.39 2.25
N ARG A 73 -1.34 0.57 1.67
CA ARG A 73 -1.12 2.02 1.84
C ARG A 73 0.35 2.42 1.62
N PRO A 74 0.91 2.08 0.44
CA PRO A 74 2.32 2.33 0.16
C PRO A 74 2.63 3.82 0.20
N GLU A 75 3.78 4.18 0.75
CA GLU A 75 4.27 5.56 0.82
C GLU A 75 4.72 6.06 -0.57
N SER A 76 4.83 7.38 -0.76
CA SER A 76 5.27 7.96 -2.04
C SER A 76 6.63 7.43 -2.50
N GLN A 77 7.55 7.17 -1.57
CA GLN A 77 8.86 6.60 -1.88
C GLN A 77 8.75 5.16 -2.41
N GLU A 78 7.85 4.35 -1.84
CA GLU A 78 7.60 2.98 -2.28
C GLU A 78 6.92 2.96 -3.66
N LEU A 79 5.97 3.86 -3.91
CA LEU A 79 5.36 4.03 -5.23
C LEU A 79 6.38 4.40 -6.30
N ASN A 80 7.36 5.25 -5.98
CA ASN A 80 8.43 5.60 -6.91
C ASN A 80 9.32 4.39 -7.25
N ILE A 81 9.64 3.55 -6.27
CA ILE A 81 10.37 2.30 -6.48
C ILE A 81 9.57 1.36 -7.37
N LEU A 82 8.27 1.18 -7.09
CA LEU A 82 7.38 0.33 -7.88
C LEU A 82 7.27 0.81 -9.33
N ARG A 83 7.11 2.12 -9.57
CA ARG A 83 7.13 2.69 -10.93
C ARG A 83 8.46 2.49 -11.62
N GLY A 84 9.59 2.60 -10.90
CA GLY A 84 10.92 2.31 -11.43
C GLY A 84 11.07 0.86 -11.90
N ILE A 85 10.51 -0.10 -11.15
CA ILE A 85 10.46 -1.51 -11.55
C ILE A 85 9.65 -1.68 -12.85
N LEU A 86 8.46 -1.06 -12.93
CA LEU A 86 7.63 -1.11 -14.14
C LEU A 86 8.33 -0.52 -15.36
N ALA A 87 9.00 0.63 -15.20
CA ALA A 87 9.76 1.27 -16.27
C ALA A 87 10.91 0.37 -16.77
N SER A 88 11.60 -0.34 -15.87
CA SER A 88 12.66 -1.29 -16.25
C SER A 88 12.11 -2.48 -17.06
N ILE A 89 10.92 -2.97 -16.71
CA ILE A 89 10.25 -4.06 -17.45
C ILE A 89 9.84 -3.57 -18.85
N GLU A 90 9.26 -2.38 -18.95
CA GLU A 90 8.88 -1.80 -20.24
C GLU A 90 10.07 -1.53 -21.15
N GLN A 91 11.21 -1.15 -20.58
CA GLN A 91 12.43 -0.97 -21.36
C GLN A 91 12.91 -2.29 -21.97
N LYS A 92 12.91 -3.39 -21.19
CA LYS A 92 13.25 -4.73 -21.70
C LYS A 92 12.28 -5.26 -22.74
N ASN A 93 11.00 -4.92 -22.65
CA ASN A 93 9.99 -5.36 -23.63
C ASN A 93 10.05 -4.57 -24.95
N LYS A 94 10.73 -3.42 -24.99
CA LYS A 94 10.91 -2.61 -26.20
C LYS A 94 12.18 -2.95 -26.98
N GLU A 95 13.14 -3.63 -26.34
CA GLU A 95 14.35 -4.20 -26.96
C GLU A 95 14.05 -5.54 -27.64
#